data_AF-A0A4S2D996-F1
#
_entry.id   AF-A0A4S2D996-F1
#
_cell.length_a   1.000
_cell.length_b   1.000
_cell.length_c   1.000
_cell.angle_alpha   90.00
_cell.angle_beta   90.00
_cell.angle_gamma   90.00
#
_symmetry.space_group_name_H-M   'P 1'
#
loop_
_entity.id
_entity.type
_entity.pdbx_description
1 polymer ?
#
loop_
_entity_poly.entity_id
_entity_poly.type
_entity_poly.pdbx_seq_one_letter_code
_entity_poly.pdbx_strand_id
1 'polypeptide(L)'
;DEDELNEAVKNHLQFFNCNIVTGQFILGANLAIEEAEGAKSKDAVAAIKTGLMGPLAGIGDTLFGVTLNTVFGSIAAYMALEGSPIGCYLWVIANLAKIFLSKTFIKAGYKQGAKLVSSIGNMLKNITDSASVLGLMVIGALIPTVVKGNVPYVYTSGEVNLVAQEILDKIMPALVPLGIVGLTYWLLGRKSLNSTKVILILIALSIVAYNCKILG
;
A
#
# COMPACT_ATOMS: atom_id res chain seq x y z
N ASP A 1 -26.07 30.61 19.85
CA ASP A 1 -26.08 30.63 21.33
C ASP A 1 -24.98 29.76 21.95
N GLU A 2 -24.65 29.99 23.23
CA GLU A 2 -23.61 29.25 23.96
C GLU A 2 -23.97 27.75 24.10
N ASP A 3 -25.26 27.43 24.22
CA ASP A 3 -25.77 26.06 24.26
C ASP A 3 -25.64 25.32 22.92
N GLU A 4 -25.91 26.03 21.81
CA GLU A 4 -25.73 25.46 20.46
C GLU A 4 -24.25 25.19 20.14
N LEU A 5 -23.35 26.05 20.62
CA LEU A 5 -21.91 25.87 20.51
C LEU A 5 -21.45 24.63 21.27
N ASN A 6 -21.92 24.46 22.52
CA ASN A 6 -21.61 23.31 23.35
C ASN A 6 -22.09 21.98 22.74
N GLU A 7 -23.26 21.98 22.10
CA GLU A 7 -23.76 20.79 21.40
C GLU A 7 -22.98 20.48 20.11
N ALA A 8 -22.59 21.49 19.34
CA ALA A 8 -21.72 21.30 18.16
C ALA A 8 -20.35 20.72 18.56
N VAL A 9 -19.75 21.21 19.64
CA VAL A 9 -18.47 20.69 20.16
C VAL A 9 -18.59 19.22 20.58
N LYS A 10 -19.65 18.83 21.28
CA LYS A 10 -19.90 17.42 21.63
C LYS A 10 -20.02 16.52 20.40
N ASN A 11 -20.60 17.04 19.32
CA ASN A 11 -20.75 16.30 18.07
C ASN A 11 -19.44 16.16 17.27
N HIS A 12 -18.54 17.13 17.40
CA HIS A 12 -17.18 17.06 16.82
C HIS A 12 -16.19 16.25 17.67
N LEU A 13 -16.48 16.05 18.96
CA LEU A 13 -15.73 15.17 19.85
C LEU A 13 -16.00 13.68 19.64
N GLN A 14 -16.96 13.32 18.79
CA GLN A 14 -17.23 11.92 18.46
C GLN A 14 -16.03 11.27 17.76
N PHE A 15 -15.86 9.96 17.99
CA PHE A 15 -14.76 9.21 17.42
C PHE A 15 -14.78 9.28 15.88
N PHE A 16 -13.69 9.78 15.31
CA PHE A 16 -13.49 9.90 13.88
C PHE A 16 -12.09 9.39 13.50
N ASN A 17 -12.04 8.19 12.92
CA ASN A 17 -10.83 7.56 12.44
C ASN A 17 -10.99 7.17 10.96
N CYS A 18 -10.46 8.01 10.09
CA CYS A 18 -10.46 7.80 8.65
C CYS A 18 -9.12 8.24 8.09
N ASN A 19 -8.71 7.65 6.96
CA ASN A 19 -7.52 8.10 6.25
C ASN A 19 -7.61 9.60 5.92
N ILE A 20 -6.48 10.30 6.06
CA ILE A 20 -6.30 11.74 5.85
C ILE A 20 -6.87 12.21 4.50
N VAL A 21 -6.70 11.43 3.43
CA VAL A 21 -7.14 11.82 2.07
C VAL A 21 -8.64 11.64 1.88
N THR A 22 -9.20 10.49 2.26
CA THR A 22 -10.63 10.19 2.06
C THR A 22 -11.50 10.83 3.15
N GLY A 23 -10.97 11.04 4.36
CA GLY A 23 -11.66 11.71 5.46
C GLY A 23 -11.94 13.18 5.18
N GLN A 24 -11.14 13.82 4.31
CA GLN A 24 -11.40 15.18 3.84
C GLN A 24 -12.71 15.31 3.04
N PHE A 25 -13.18 14.24 2.42
CA PHE A 25 -14.49 14.21 1.80
C PHE A 25 -15.61 14.30 2.84
N ILE A 26 -15.49 13.57 3.95
CA ILE A 26 -16.45 13.60 5.07
C ILE A 26 -16.46 14.99 5.70
N LEU A 27 -15.28 15.62 5.86
CA LEU A 27 -15.17 16.98 6.36
C LEU A 27 -15.88 17.99 5.45
N GLY A 28 -15.68 17.89 4.14
CA GLY A 28 -16.38 18.74 3.16
C GLY A 28 -17.90 18.56 3.19
N ALA A 29 -18.37 17.32 3.31
CA ALA A 29 -19.80 17.03 3.42
C ALA A 29 -20.41 17.57 4.72
N ASN A 30 -19.71 17.46 5.85
CA ASN A 30 -20.15 18.02 7.12
C ASN A 30 -20.28 19.55 7.05
N LEU A 31 -19.29 20.24 6.46
CA LEU A 31 -19.32 21.69 6.28
C LEU A 31 -20.56 22.14 5.48
N ALA A 32 -20.89 21.44 4.40
CA ALA A 32 -22.07 21.77 3.58
C ALA A 32 -23.40 21.59 4.32
N ILE A 33 -23.48 20.61 5.24
CA ILE A 33 -24.69 20.32 6.01
C ILE A 33 -24.84 21.31 7.17
N GLU A 34 -23.73 21.66 7.83
CA GLU A 34 -23.73 22.68 8.88
C GLU A 34 -24.12 24.06 8.33
N GLU A 35 -23.68 24.41 7.11
CA GLU A 35 -24.10 25.66 6.45
C GLU A 35 -25.57 25.66 6.03
N ALA A 36 -26.14 24.50 5.65
CA ALA A 36 -27.51 24.41 5.18
C ALA A 36 -28.55 24.37 6.31
N GLU A 37 -28.27 23.66 7.40
CA GLU A 37 -29.25 23.37 8.46
C GLU A 37 -28.88 23.96 9.83
N GLY A 38 -27.69 24.58 9.97
CA GLY A 38 -27.24 25.23 11.19
C GLY A 38 -27.31 24.29 12.40
N ALA A 39 -27.88 24.75 13.51
CA ALA A 39 -27.95 23.97 14.76
C ALA A 39 -28.84 22.70 14.70
N LYS A 40 -29.64 22.50 13.64
CA LYS A 40 -30.46 21.28 13.45
C LYS A 40 -29.71 20.14 12.75
N SER A 41 -28.53 20.43 12.19
CA SER A 41 -27.69 19.47 11.46
C SER A 41 -27.06 18.36 12.31
N LYS A 42 -27.18 18.41 13.64
CA LYS A 42 -26.39 17.61 14.59
C LYS A 42 -26.50 16.11 14.32
N ASP A 43 -27.72 15.61 14.19
CA ASP A 43 -27.96 14.18 13.94
C ASP A 43 -27.51 13.75 12.54
N ALA A 44 -27.65 14.65 11.55
CA ALA A 44 -27.19 14.40 10.17
C ALA A 44 -25.67 14.32 10.09
N VAL A 45 -24.95 15.23 10.76
CA VAL A 45 -23.47 15.25 10.83
C VAL A 45 -22.95 14.01 11.55
N ALA A 46 -23.57 13.63 12.67
CA ALA A 46 -23.20 12.40 13.40
C ALA A 46 -23.40 11.17 12.51
N ALA A 47 -24.57 11.03 11.89
CA ALA A 47 -24.92 9.89 11.05
C ALA A 47 -24.00 9.75 9.83
N ILE A 48 -23.59 10.87 9.22
CA ILE A 48 -22.67 10.89 8.08
C ILE A 48 -21.25 10.54 8.52
N LYS A 49 -20.78 11.07 9.65
CA LYS A 49 -19.47 10.66 10.20
C LYS A 49 -19.45 9.16 10.48
N THR A 50 -20.40 8.64 11.25
CA THR A 50 -20.41 7.23 11.64
C THR A 50 -20.65 6.29 10.45
N GLY A 51 -21.53 6.68 9.53
CA GLY A 51 -21.88 5.87 8.36
C GLY A 51 -20.78 5.79 7.32
N LEU A 52 -19.98 6.86 7.18
CA LEU A 52 -18.98 6.96 6.12
C LEU A 52 -17.56 6.68 6.58
N MET A 53 -17.27 6.83 7.89
CA MET A 53 -15.95 6.59 8.46
C MET A 53 -15.46 5.17 8.16
N GLY A 54 -16.30 4.14 8.35
CA GLY A 54 -15.90 2.75 8.10
C GLY A 54 -15.50 2.47 6.64
N PRO A 55 -16.41 2.67 5.67
CA PRO A 55 -16.11 2.39 4.25
C PRO A 55 -14.97 3.25 3.67
N LEU A 56 -14.93 4.55 3.98
CA LEU A 56 -13.90 5.44 3.46
C LEU A 56 -12.55 5.27 4.16
N ALA A 57 -12.52 4.82 5.42
CA ALA A 57 -11.29 4.43 6.09
C ALA A 57 -10.70 3.19 5.42
N GLY A 58 -11.49 2.11 5.25
CA GLY A 58 -10.99 0.87 4.66
C GLY A 58 -10.43 1.05 3.25
N ILE A 59 -11.16 1.77 2.38
CA ILE A 59 -10.69 2.04 1.01
C ILE A 59 -9.50 3.00 1.03
N GLY A 60 -9.55 4.04 1.86
CA GLY A 60 -8.47 5.01 2.00
C GLY A 60 -7.17 4.35 2.45
N ASP A 61 -7.22 3.55 3.50
CA ASP A 61 -6.05 2.88 4.08
C ASP A 61 -5.41 1.93 3.09
N THR A 62 -6.24 1.16 2.37
CA THR A 62 -5.76 0.24 1.33
C THR A 62 -5.09 1.01 0.19
N LEU A 63 -5.77 2.02 -0.38
CA LEU A 63 -5.27 2.74 -1.55
C LEU A 63 -4.06 3.64 -1.25
N PHE A 64 -4.23 4.59 -0.33
CA PHE A 64 -3.20 5.62 -0.08
C PHE A 64 -2.21 5.25 1.01
N GLY A 65 -2.62 4.41 1.96
CA GLY A 65 -1.78 3.94 3.07
C GLY A 65 -0.85 2.81 2.65
N VAL A 66 -1.38 1.82 1.91
CA VAL A 66 -0.63 0.64 1.49
C VAL A 66 -0.27 0.71 0.01
N THR A 67 -1.23 0.54 -0.89
CA THR A 67 -0.99 0.28 -2.32
C THR A 67 -0.10 1.34 -2.98
N LEU A 68 -0.46 2.63 -2.89
CA LEU A 68 0.34 3.69 -3.52
C LEU A 68 1.75 3.80 -2.93
N ASN A 69 1.89 3.65 -1.60
CA ASN A 69 3.19 3.70 -0.95
C ASN A 69 4.06 2.51 -1.37
N THR A 70 3.49 1.32 -1.44
CA THR A 70 4.21 0.13 -1.89
C THR A 70 4.64 0.28 -3.35
N VAL A 71 3.76 0.72 -4.25
CA VAL A 71 4.07 0.88 -5.68
C VAL A 71 5.17 1.92 -5.92
N PHE A 72 4.96 3.15 -5.45
CA PHE A 72 5.95 4.21 -5.66
C PHE A 72 7.24 3.92 -4.90
N GLY A 73 7.17 3.29 -3.73
CA GLY A 73 8.33 2.91 -2.94
C GLY A 73 9.16 1.83 -3.61
N SER A 74 8.51 0.82 -4.18
CA SER A 74 9.13 -0.23 -4.98
C SER A 74 9.85 0.33 -6.20
N ILE A 75 9.23 1.25 -6.94
CA ILE A 75 9.85 1.91 -8.10
C ILE A 75 11.02 2.78 -7.65
N ALA A 76 10.84 3.60 -6.61
CA ALA A 76 11.88 4.50 -6.11
C ALA A 76 13.11 3.72 -5.60
N ALA A 77 12.88 2.61 -4.89
CA ALA A 77 13.94 1.72 -4.42
C ALA A 77 14.73 1.11 -5.60
N TYR A 78 14.04 0.66 -6.64
CA TYR A 78 14.69 0.14 -7.84
C TYR A 78 15.55 1.19 -8.55
N MET A 79 15.00 2.39 -8.77
CA MET A 79 15.75 3.48 -9.41
C MET A 79 16.94 3.95 -8.57
N ALA A 80 16.84 3.86 -7.23
CA ALA A 80 17.95 4.13 -6.34
C ALA A 80 19.07 3.09 -6.47
N LEU A 81 18.73 1.81 -6.67
CA LEU A 81 19.71 0.76 -6.96
C LEU A 81 20.44 1.00 -8.29
N GLU A 82 19.77 1.59 -9.28
CA GLU A 82 20.38 2.01 -10.55
C GLU A 82 21.18 3.32 -10.44
N GLY A 83 21.22 3.96 -9.27
CA GLY A 83 21.96 5.20 -9.03
C GLY A 83 21.24 6.47 -9.52
N SER A 84 19.96 6.39 -9.88
CA SER A 84 19.18 7.52 -10.36
C SER A 84 18.42 8.24 -9.24
N PRO A 85 18.59 9.56 -9.07
CA PRO A 85 17.87 10.33 -8.04
C PRO A 85 16.38 10.54 -8.38
N ILE A 86 15.93 10.13 -9.57
CA ILE A 86 14.55 10.30 -10.06
C ILE A 86 13.54 9.62 -9.11
N GLY A 87 13.93 8.51 -8.47
CA GLY A 87 13.08 7.82 -7.49
C GLY A 87 12.65 8.72 -6.31
N CYS A 88 13.57 9.57 -5.81
CA CYS A 88 13.28 10.50 -4.73
C CYS A 88 12.28 11.59 -5.17
N TYR A 89 12.43 12.12 -6.39
CA TYR A 89 11.50 13.12 -6.94
C TYR A 89 10.10 12.52 -7.17
N LEU A 90 10.02 11.29 -7.67
CA LEU A 90 8.75 10.56 -7.82
C LEU A 90 8.01 10.43 -6.48
N TRP A 91 8.73 10.12 -5.41
CA TRP A 91 8.14 10.04 -4.06
C TRP A 91 7.58 11.39 -3.60
N VAL A 92 8.31 12.49 -3.82
CA VAL A 92 7.85 13.84 -3.47
C VAL A 92 6.62 14.23 -4.29
N ILE A 93 6.61 13.95 -5.59
CA ILE A 93 5.48 14.21 -6.48
C ILE A 93 4.26 13.40 -6.06
N ALA A 94 4.43 12.13 -5.69
CA ALA A 94 3.33 11.29 -5.19
C ALA A 94 2.71 11.88 -3.92
N ASN A 95 3.52 12.39 -2.98
CA ASN A 95 3.01 13.04 -1.77
C ASN A 95 2.31 14.38 -2.07
N LEU A 96 2.84 15.18 -2.99
CA LEU A 96 2.17 16.40 -3.46
C LEU A 96 0.83 16.09 -4.14
N ALA A 97 0.77 15.03 -4.95
CA ALA A 97 -0.45 14.57 -5.59
C ALA A 97 -1.50 14.15 -4.55
N LYS A 98 -1.10 13.46 -3.46
CA LYS A 98 -2.00 13.14 -2.34
C LYS A 98 -2.61 14.40 -1.74
N ILE A 99 -1.80 15.44 -1.47
CA ILE A 99 -2.27 16.71 -0.92
C ILE A 99 -3.26 17.39 -1.88
N PHE A 100 -2.96 17.41 -3.18
CA PHE A 100 -3.85 18.00 -4.18
C PHE A 100 -5.18 17.25 -4.29
N LEU A 101 -5.12 15.92 -4.28
CA LEU A 101 -6.31 15.07 -4.32
C LEU A 101 -7.17 15.30 -3.08
N SER A 102 -6.54 15.43 -1.91
CA SER A 102 -7.18 15.81 -0.65
C SER A 102 -8.01 17.09 -0.78
N LYS A 103 -7.41 18.17 -1.32
CA LYS A 103 -8.13 19.44 -1.56
C LYS A 103 -9.33 19.28 -2.51
N THR A 104 -9.20 18.39 -3.49
CA THR A 104 -10.28 18.07 -4.44
C THR A 104 -11.41 17.30 -3.75
N PHE A 105 -11.08 16.38 -2.85
CA PHE A 105 -12.05 15.65 -2.02
C PHE A 105 -12.86 16.58 -1.10
N ILE A 106 -12.23 17.60 -0.49
CA ILE A 106 -12.97 18.60 0.30
C ILE A 106 -14.01 19.31 -0.58
N LYS A 107 -13.58 19.82 -1.75
CA LYS A 107 -14.47 20.55 -2.67
C LYS A 107 -15.60 19.66 -3.21
N ALA A 108 -15.31 18.40 -3.50
CA ALA A 108 -16.30 17.42 -3.94
C ALA A 108 -17.31 17.12 -2.82
N GLY A 109 -16.83 16.89 -1.59
CA GLY A 109 -17.70 16.67 -0.42
C GLY A 109 -18.61 17.86 -0.15
N TYR A 110 -18.06 19.07 -0.25
CA TYR A 110 -18.81 20.32 -0.05
C TYR A 110 -19.89 20.55 -1.12
N LYS A 111 -19.58 20.36 -2.41
CA LYS A 111 -20.55 20.59 -3.49
C LYS A 111 -21.66 19.55 -3.56
N GLN A 112 -21.40 18.31 -3.13
CA GLN A 112 -22.24 17.17 -3.51
C GLN A 112 -22.87 16.43 -2.31
N GLY A 113 -22.42 16.70 -1.08
CA GLY A 113 -23.03 16.21 0.16
C GLY A 113 -23.17 14.68 0.23
N ALA A 114 -24.18 14.20 0.97
CA ALA A 114 -24.39 12.78 1.24
C ALA A 114 -24.76 11.94 -0.01
N LYS A 115 -25.38 12.54 -1.03
CA LYS A 115 -25.88 11.83 -2.24
C LYS A 115 -24.79 11.18 -3.07
N LEU A 116 -23.56 11.71 -3.03
CA LEU A 116 -22.46 11.24 -3.87
C LEU A 116 -21.48 10.32 -3.17
N VAL A 117 -21.70 10.03 -1.88
CA VAL A 117 -20.76 9.22 -1.12
C VAL A 117 -20.73 7.77 -1.62
N SER A 118 -21.89 7.19 -1.94
CA SER A 118 -21.98 5.83 -2.47
C SER A 118 -21.29 5.70 -3.82
N SER A 119 -21.50 6.67 -4.71
CA SER A 119 -20.83 6.72 -6.02
C SER A 119 -19.32 6.91 -5.91
N ILE A 120 -18.87 7.78 -5.02
CA ILE A 120 -17.43 8.02 -4.76
C ILE A 120 -16.79 6.80 -4.11
N GLY A 121 -17.48 6.14 -3.17
CA GLY A 121 -17.01 4.89 -2.57
C GLY A 121 -16.80 3.79 -3.62
N ASN A 122 -17.77 3.60 -4.53
CA ASN A 122 -17.65 2.64 -5.62
C ASN A 122 -16.53 2.99 -6.61
N MET A 123 -16.40 4.27 -6.98
CA MET A 123 -15.31 4.73 -7.84
C MET A 123 -13.95 4.52 -7.18
N LEU A 124 -13.81 4.89 -5.90
CA LEU A 124 -12.59 4.68 -5.12
C LEU A 124 -12.24 3.20 -4.98
N LYS A 125 -13.24 2.33 -4.79
CA LYS A 125 -13.04 0.88 -4.76
C LYS A 125 -12.50 0.37 -6.09
N ASN A 126 -13.10 0.74 -7.22
CA ASN A 126 -12.63 0.33 -8.55
C ASN A 126 -11.21 0.83 -8.85
N ILE A 127 -10.89 2.06 -8.42
CA ILE A 127 -9.53 2.62 -8.51
C ILE A 127 -8.58 1.82 -7.62
N THR A 128 -9.00 1.43 -6.42
CA THR A 128 -8.20 0.63 -5.48
C THR A 128 -7.91 -0.75 -6.04
N ASP A 129 -8.90 -1.42 -6.63
CA ASP A 129 -8.72 -2.72 -7.26
C ASP A 129 -7.73 -2.62 -8.42
N SER A 130 -7.89 -1.60 -9.27
CA SER A 130 -7.00 -1.35 -10.40
C SER A 130 -5.56 -1.01 -9.95
N ALA A 131 -5.42 -0.16 -8.94
CA ALA A 131 -4.12 0.19 -8.35
C ALA A 131 -3.44 -1.03 -7.69
N SER A 132 -4.22 -1.92 -7.08
CA SER A 132 -3.71 -3.15 -6.46
C SER A 132 -3.20 -4.13 -7.50
N VAL A 133 -3.91 -4.29 -8.63
CA VAL A 133 -3.45 -5.11 -9.76
C VAL A 133 -2.13 -4.56 -10.33
N LEU A 134 -2.07 -3.24 -10.57
CA LEU A 134 -0.83 -2.59 -11.02
C LEU A 134 0.31 -2.79 -10.01
N GLY A 135 0.03 -2.69 -8.71
CA GLY A 135 1.05 -2.87 -7.69
C GLY A 135 1.57 -4.29 -7.59
N LEU A 136 0.70 -5.29 -7.70
CA LEU A 136 1.10 -6.70 -7.76
C LEU A 136 1.98 -6.96 -8.99
N MET A 137 1.66 -6.36 -10.14
CA MET A 137 2.48 -6.46 -11.35
C MET A 137 3.88 -5.87 -11.16
N VAL A 138 3.97 -4.67 -10.57
CA VAL A 138 5.26 -4.01 -10.30
C VAL A 138 6.11 -4.80 -9.31
N ILE A 139 5.52 -5.28 -8.20
CA ILE A 139 6.22 -6.10 -7.22
C ILE A 139 6.70 -7.40 -7.87
N GLY A 140 5.85 -8.05 -8.68
CA GLY A 140 6.20 -9.27 -9.42
C GLY A 140 7.39 -9.08 -10.37
N ALA A 141 7.45 -7.94 -11.06
CA ALA A 141 8.57 -7.60 -11.94
C ALA A 141 9.86 -7.27 -11.18
N LEU A 142 9.78 -6.84 -9.92
CA LEU A 142 10.95 -6.48 -9.12
C LEU A 142 11.62 -7.69 -8.44
N ILE A 143 10.88 -8.77 -8.19
CA ILE A 143 11.45 -10.00 -7.62
C ILE A 143 12.69 -10.48 -8.40
N PRO A 144 12.63 -10.73 -9.72
CA PRO A 144 13.78 -11.21 -10.47
C PRO A 144 14.92 -10.17 -10.57
N THR A 145 14.60 -8.89 -10.53
CA THR A 145 15.57 -7.81 -10.81
C THR A 145 16.30 -7.34 -9.55
N VAL A 146 15.66 -7.42 -8.38
CA VAL A 146 16.23 -6.96 -7.10
C VAL A 146 16.83 -8.12 -6.30
N VAL A 147 16.23 -9.32 -6.36
CA VAL A 147 16.70 -10.48 -5.60
C VAL A 147 17.79 -11.20 -6.40
N LYS A 148 19.04 -10.88 -6.09
CA LYS A 148 20.22 -11.58 -6.62
C LYS A 148 20.46 -12.86 -5.83
N GLY A 149 19.71 -13.91 -6.13
CA GLY A 149 19.95 -15.25 -5.60
C GLY A 149 20.64 -16.12 -6.65
N ASN A 150 21.96 -16.10 -6.72
CA ASN A 150 22.70 -16.97 -7.63
C ASN A 150 22.92 -18.33 -6.94
N VAL A 151 22.80 -19.42 -7.69
CA VAL A 151 23.12 -20.77 -7.21
C VAL A 151 24.45 -21.16 -7.83
N PRO A 152 25.60 -20.96 -7.15
CA PRO A 152 26.92 -21.30 -7.69
C PRO A 152 27.19 -22.82 -7.64
N TYR A 153 26.15 -23.65 -7.84
CA TYR A 153 26.32 -25.10 -7.89
C TYR A 153 26.79 -25.52 -9.28
N VAL A 154 28.11 -25.57 -9.44
CA VAL A 154 28.78 -26.10 -10.63
C VAL A 154 28.93 -27.60 -10.43
N TYR A 155 28.14 -28.42 -11.14
CA TYR A 155 28.32 -29.87 -11.15
C TYR A 155 29.37 -30.20 -12.22
N THR A 156 30.60 -30.49 -11.80
CA THR A 156 31.68 -30.86 -12.71
C THR A 156 31.68 -32.37 -12.91
N SER A 157 31.48 -32.83 -14.15
CA SER A 157 31.64 -34.24 -14.54
C SER A 157 32.31 -34.31 -15.93
N GLY A 158 33.64 -34.39 -15.96
CA GLY A 158 34.46 -34.38 -17.19
C GLY A 158 34.79 -32.96 -17.71
N GLU A 159 34.97 -32.79 -19.04
CA GLU A 159 35.27 -31.52 -19.73
C GLU A 159 34.06 -30.59 -19.95
N VAL A 160 32.88 -30.94 -19.43
CA VAL A 160 31.65 -30.14 -19.59
C VAL A 160 31.22 -29.62 -18.22
N ASN A 161 31.41 -28.32 -18.01
CA ASN A 161 30.85 -27.60 -16.87
C ASN A 161 29.34 -27.46 -17.05
N LEU A 162 28.56 -28.39 -16.49
CA LEU A 162 27.11 -28.24 -16.44
C LEU A 162 26.74 -27.42 -15.21
N VAL A 163 26.55 -26.12 -15.43
CA VAL A 163 26.06 -25.18 -14.42
C VAL A 163 24.57 -25.46 -14.24
N ALA A 164 24.15 -25.87 -13.03
CA ALA A 164 22.73 -26.15 -12.76
C ALA A 164 21.82 -24.93 -13.00
N GLN A 165 22.39 -23.70 -12.95
CA GLN A 165 21.70 -22.47 -13.34
C GLN A 165 21.35 -22.43 -14.83
N GLU A 166 22.16 -22.94 -15.76
CA GLU A 166 21.82 -22.86 -17.19
C GLU A 166 20.61 -23.73 -17.57
N ILE A 167 20.40 -24.84 -16.84
CA ILE A 167 19.22 -25.71 -17.03
C ILE A 167 17.99 -25.08 -16.39
N LEU A 168 18.14 -24.50 -15.19
CA LEU A 168 17.06 -23.80 -14.50
C LEU A 168 16.65 -22.51 -15.23
N ASP A 169 17.62 -21.74 -15.73
CA ASP A 169 17.41 -20.50 -16.47
C ASP A 169 16.78 -20.73 -17.85
N LYS A 170 17.00 -21.91 -18.45
CA LYS A 170 16.29 -22.35 -19.67
C LYS A 170 14.80 -22.64 -19.44
N ILE A 171 14.40 -22.99 -18.22
CA ILE A 171 12.99 -23.21 -17.85
C ILE A 171 12.38 -21.90 -17.36
N MET A 172 13.06 -21.18 -16.46
CA MET A 172 12.66 -19.88 -15.94
C MET A 172 13.85 -19.13 -15.30
N PRO A 173 14.31 -18.00 -15.86
CA PRO A 173 15.53 -17.27 -15.42
C PRO A 173 15.51 -16.67 -14.00
N ALA A 174 14.44 -16.88 -13.23
CA ALA A 174 14.30 -16.35 -11.88
C ALA A 174 13.61 -17.33 -10.91
N LEU A 175 13.70 -18.64 -11.17
CA LEU A 175 13.03 -19.65 -10.34
C LEU A 175 13.53 -19.64 -8.89
N VAL A 176 14.84 -19.41 -8.69
CA VAL A 176 15.47 -19.36 -7.35
C VAL A 176 15.02 -18.12 -6.55
N PRO A 177 15.11 -16.87 -7.08
CA PRO A 177 14.52 -15.69 -6.47
C PRO A 177 13.05 -15.87 -6.09
N LEU A 178 12.26 -16.47 -6.99
CA LEU A 178 10.83 -16.68 -6.79
C LEU A 178 10.54 -17.71 -5.69
N GLY A 179 11.36 -18.78 -5.61
CA GLY A 179 11.30 -19.76 -4.52
C GLY A 179 11.61 -19.16 -3.15
N ILE A 180 12.62 -18.28 -3.06
CA ILE A 180 12.95 -17.57 -1.81
C ILE A 180 11.80 -16.66 -1.37
N VAL A 181 11.23 -15.89 -2.30
CA VAL A 181 10.08 -15.02 -2.01
C VAL A 181 8.85 -15.85 -1.63
N GLY A 182 8.58 -16.96 -2.32
CA GLY A 182 7.49 -17.88 -2.00
C GLY A 182 7.63 -18.51 -0.62
N LEU A 183 8.84 -18.95 -0.25
CA LEU A 183 9.13 -19.47 1.09
C LEU A 183 8.96 -18.38 2.16
N THR A 184 9.38 -17.16 1.87
CA THR A 184 9.21 -16.00 2.77
C THR A 184 7.74 -15.69 2.98
N TYR A 185 6.95 -15.66 1.90
CA TYR A 185 5.51 -15.45 1.95
C TYR A 185 4.81 -16.55 2.77
N TRP A 186 5.20 -17.81 2.57
CA TRP A 186 4.68 -18.93 3.34
C TRP A 186 5.04 -18.87 4.83
N LEU A 187 6.28 -18.45 5.17
CA LEU A 187 6.69 -18.23 6.57
C LEU A 187 5.90 -17.09 7.22
N LEU A 188 5.66 -15.99 6.50
CA LEU A 188 4.86 -14.86 6.99
C LEU A 188 3.38 -15.22 7.21
N GLY A 189 2.86 -16.21 6.49
CA GLY A 189 1.50 -16.73 6.69
C GLY A 189 1.31 -17.49 8.01
N ARG A 190 2.38 -17.79 8.77
CA ARG A 190 2.28 -18.48 10.06
C ARG A 190 2.09 -17.48 11.20
N LYS A 191 0.99 -17.66 11.97
CA LYS A 191 0.60 -16.82 13.13
C LYS A 191 1.68 -16.55 14.19
N SER A 192 2.75 -17.35 14.28
CA SER A 192 3.82 -17.20 15.29
C SER A 192 5.04 -16.40 14.82
N LEU A 193 5.12 -16.08 13.52
CA LEU A 193 6.27 -15.45 12.90
C LEU A 193 5.97 -13.98 12.59
N ASN A 194 6.73 -13.08 13.24
CA ASN A 194 6.71 -11.65 12.96
C ASN A 194 7.76 -11.33 11.88
N SER A 195 7.63 -10.23 11.14
CA SER A 195 8.55 -9.81 10.06
C SER A 195 10.02 -9.86 10.49
N THR A 196 10.33 -9.44 11.72
CA THR A 196 11.69 -9.52 12.29
C THR A 196 12.20 -10.95 12.42
N LYS A 197 11.36 -11.91 12.86
CA LYS A 197 11.76 -13.32 12.99
C LYS A 197 11.99 -13.96 11.63
N VAL A 198 11.18 -13.61 10.64
CA VAL A 198 11.34 -14.11 9.26
C VAL A 198 12.65 -13.61 8.66
N ILE A 199 13.02 -12.35 8.88
CA ILE A 199 14.32 -11.81 8.46
C ILE A 199 15.47 -12.59 9.12
N LEU A 200 15.41 -12.86 10.43
CA LEU A 200 16.44 -13.63 11.12
C LEU A 200 16.56 -15.07 10.59
N ILE A 201 15.43 -15.72 10.30
CA ILE A 201 15.42 -17.06 9.69
C ILE A 201 16.06 -17.01 8.31
N LEU A 202 15.71 -16.03 7.47
CA LEU A 202 16.30 -15.87 6.14
C LEU A 202 17.82 -15.64 6.21
N ILE A 203 18.30 -14.81 7.14
CA ILE A 203 19.74 -14.59 7.34
C ILE A 203 20.43 -15.91 7.71
N ALA A 204 19.88 -16.65 8.68
CA ALA A 204 20.44 -17.94 9.08
C ALA A 204 20.45 -18.94 7.92
N LEU A 205 19.36 -19.00 7.13
CA LEU A 205 19.21 -19.89 6.00
C LEU A 205 20.17 -19.52 4.86
N SER A 206 20.39 -18.22 4.60
CA SER A 206 21.39 -17.73 3.65
C SER A 206 22.81 -18.10 4.07
N ILE A 207 23.16 -17.99 5.36
CA ILE A 207 24.49 -18.37 5.88
C ILE A 207 24.72 -19.87 5.73
N VAL A 208 23.71 -20.70 6.03
CA VAL A 208 23.79 -22.15 5.86
C VAL A 208 23.90 -22.52 4.38
N ALA A 209 23.08 -21.91 3.52
CA ALA A 209 23.09 -22.18 2.08
C ALA A 209 24.39 -21.75 1.39
N TYR A 210 25.01 -20.65 1.83
CA TYR A 210 26.34 -20.22 1.40
C TYR A 210 27.41 -21.23 1.81
N ASN A 211 27.40 -21.68 3.07
CA ASN A 211 28.35 -22.70 3.54
C ASN A 211 28.18 -24.06 2.83
N CYS A 212 26.96 -24.43 2.44
CA CYS A 212 26.68 -25.62 1.65
C CYS A 212 27.00 -25.45 0.14
N LYS A 213 27.51 -24.29 -0.31
CA LYS A 213 27.75 -23.94 -1.73
C LYS A 213 26.50 -24.03 -2.64
N ILE A 214 25.30 -23.95 -2.05
CA ILE A 214 24.02 -24.02 -2.77
C ILE A 214 23.59 -22.62 -3.25
N LEU A 215 23.97 -21.55 -2.56
CA LEU A 215 23.63 -20.16 -2.90
C LEU A 215 24.89 -19.27 -2.78
N GLY A 216 25.03 -18.23 -3.61
CA GLY A 216 26.19 -17.34 -3.69
C GLY A 216 25.85 -15.97 -4.25
#